data_AF-A0AA41E6D3-F1
#
_entry.id   AF-A0AA41E6D3-F1
#
_cell.length_a   1.000
_cell.length_b   1.000
_cell.length_c   1.000
_cell.angle_alpha   90.00
_cell.angle_beta   90.00
_cell.angle_gamma   90.00
#
_symmetry.space_group_name_H-M   'P 1'
#
loop_
_entity.id
_entity.type
_entity.pdbx_description
1 polymer ?
#
loop_
_entity_poly.entity_id
_entity_poly.type
_entity_poly.pdbx_seq_one_letter_code
_entity_poly.pdbx_strand_id
1 'polypeptide(L)'
;MQNAHDMLFRTLADPTRRALFERLCEEGELTVAALTAHAGVSQPAVSKHLGVLKQAGLVNDRHEGRQTHYSAQPQALAPLIDWTSQMAGFWQNRFDALEDLLKRMDQ
;
A
#
# COMPACT_ATOMS: atom_id res chain seq x y z
N MET A 1 -19.76 2.02 -8.05
CA MET A 1 -18.72 2.46 -7.10
C MET A 1 -17.43 1.80 -7.53
N GLN A 2 -16.51 2.52 -8.16
CA GLN A 2 -15.14 2.00 -8.34
C GLN A 2 -14.54 1.93 -6.94
N ASN A 3 -14.37 0.71 -6.44
CA ASN A 3 -13.97 0.45 -5.07
C ASN A 3 -12.58 1.05 -4.82
N ALA A 4 -12.47 1.94 -3.83
CA ALA A 4 -11.18 2.46 -3.37
C ALA A 4 -10.19 1.32 -3.07
N HIS A 5 -10.70 0.16 -2.61
CA HIS A 5 -9.92 -1.06 -2.40
C HIS A 5 -9.28 -1.57 -3.69
N ASP A 6 -10.02 -1.66 -4.81
CA ASP A 6 -9.50 -2.19 -6.07
C ASP A 6 -8.35 -1.32 -6.60
N MET A 7 -8.47 0.00 -6.47
CA MET A 7 -7.42 0.93 -6.87
C MET A 7 -6.17 0.76 -6.01
N LEU A 8 -6.33 0.66 -4.69
CA LEU A 8 -5.21 0.43 -3.77
C LEU A 8 -4.56 -0.94 -3.99
N PHE A 9 -5.35 -2.01 -4.15
CA PHE A 9 -4.83 -3.35 -4.46
C PHE A 9 -4.04 -3.38 -5.76
N ARG A 10 -4.59 -2.82 -6.86
CA ARG A 10 -3.87 -2.75 -8.14
C ARG A 10 -2.61 -1.91 -8.03
N THR A 11 -2.66 -0.80 -7.29
CA THR A 11 -1.52 0.07 -7.07
C THR A 11 -0.43 -0.66 -6.27
N LEU A 12 -0.78 -1.30 -5.16
CA LEU A 12 0.19 -1.97 -4.30
C LEU A 12 0.56 -3.38 -4.78
N ALA A 13 -0.03 -3.92 -5.85
CA ALA A 13 0.37 -5.21 -6.41
C ALA A 13 1.79 -5.21 -7.01
N ASP A 14 2.30 -4.05 -7.41
CA ASP A 14 3.63 -3.89 -8.01
C ASP A 14 4.71 -3.69 -6.93
N PRO A 15 5.79 -4.49 -6.94
CA PRO A 15 6.82 -4.44 -5.92
C PRO A 15 7.62 -3.13 -5.93
N THR A 16 7.85 -2.51 -7.08
CA THR A 16 8.55 -1.23 -7.18
C THR A 16 7.71 -0.12 -6.53
N ARG A 17 6.39 -0.12 -6.75
CA ARG A 17 5.49 0.85 -6.09
C ARG A 17 5.47 0.68 -4.58
N ARG A 18 5.45 -0.57 -4.07
CA ARG A 18 5.55 -0.84 -2.63
C ARG A 18 6.88 -0.34 -2.06
N ALA A 19 8.00 -0.69 -2.67
CA ALA A 19 9.32 -0.27 -2.20
C ALA A 19 9.48 1.27 -2.17
N LEU A 20 8.98 1.99 -3.19
CA LEU A 20 9.00 3.45 -3.20
C LEU A 20 8.14 4.06 -2.07
N PHE A 21 6.95 3.51 -1.84
CA PHE A 21 6.06 3.98 -0.78
C PHE A 21 6.61 3.66 0.62
N GLU A 22 7.10 2.44 0.84
CA GLU A 22 7.76 2.01 2.08
C GLU A 22 8.95 2.92 2.42
N ARG A 23 9.79 3.21 1.43
CA ARG A 23 10.92 4.11 1.60
C ARG A 23 10.51 5.53 1.99
N LEU A 24 9.44 6.06 1.40
CA LEU A 24 8.88 7.36 1.79
C LEU A 24 8.28 7.34 3.20
N CYS A 25 7.74 6.21 3.66
CA CYS A 25 7.29 6.05 5.04
C CYS A 25 8.46 6.04 6.03
N GLU A 26 9.57 5.40 5.68
CA GLU A 26 10.75 5.25 6.53
C GLU A 26 11.64 6.51 6.57
N GLU A 27 11.93 7.09 5.41
CA GLU A 27 12.88 8.22 5.26
C GLU A 27 12.19 9.59 5.23
N GLY A 28 10.86 9.63 5.10
CA GLY A 28 10.09 10.87 4.98
C GLY A 28 10.07 11.44 3.56
N GLU A 29 10.05 12.78 3.45
CA GLU A 29 9.97 13.46 2.16
C GLU A 29 11.27 13.30 1.35
N LEU A 30 11.17 12.76 0.13
CA LEU A 30 12.32 12.55 -0.76
C LEU A 30 12.08 13.12 -2.16
N THR A 31 13.15 13.51 -2.82
CA THR A 31 13.08 13.92 -4.23
C THR A 31 12.99 12.72 -5.17
N VAL A 32 12.45 12.93 -6.38
CA VAL A 32 12.46 11.91 -7.43
C VAL A 32 13.88 11.39 -7.71
N ALA A 33 14.89 12.26 -7.66
CA ALA A 33 16.29 11.88 -7.86
C ALA A 33 16.79 10.95 -6.74
N ALA A 34 16.51 11.27 -5.48
CA ALA A 34 16.88 10.44 -4.33
C ALA A 34 16.20 9.06 -4.35
N LEU A 35 14.93 9.02 -4.76
CA LEU A 35 14.18 7.78 -4.96
C LEU A 35 14.77 6.94 -6.09
N THR A 36 15.16 7.58 -7.20
CA THR A 36 15.74 6.89 -8.37
C THR A 36 17.09 6.25 -8.07
N ALA A 37 17.93 6.89 -7.26
CA ALA A 37 19.29 6.43 -6.98
C ALA A 37 19.37 4.99 -6.44
N HIS A 38 18.30 4.48 -5.82
CA HIS A 38 18.24 3.14 -5.23
C HIS A 38 17.16 2.24 -5.83
N ALA A 39 16.41 2.73 -6.82
CA ALA A 39 15.27 2.00 -7.37
C ALA A 39 15.65 0.93 -8.41
N GLY A 40 16.90 0.92 -8.90
CA GLY A 40 17.36 0.00 -9.95
C GLY A 40 16.68 0.20 -11.31
N VAL A 41 15.89 1.27 -11.47
CA VAL A 41 15.15 1.63 -12.67
C VAL A 41 15.39 3.09 -13.04
N SER A 42 15.03 3.48 -14.26
CA SER A 42 15.23 4.84 -14.75
C SER A 42 14.31 5.86 -14.04
N GLN A 43 14.75 7.13 -14.00
CA GLN A 43 13.97 8.22 -13.42
C GLN A 43 12.55 8.35 -14.05
N PRO A 44 12.36 8.24 -15.38
CA PRO A 44 11.01 8.24 -15.95
C PRO A 44 10.12 7.09 -15.46
N ALA A 45 10.71 5.91 -15.21
CA ALA A 45 9.97 4.78 -14.64
C ALA A 45 9.54 5.09 -13.19
N VAL A 46 10.45 5.63 -12.37
CA VAL A 46 10.13 6.08 -11.00
C VAL A 46 9.02 7.13 -11.01
N SER A 47 9.12 8.17 -11.85
CA SER A 47 8.08 9.19 -11.99
C SER A 47 6.73 8.60 -12.39
N LYS A 48 6.70 7.60 -13.27
CA LYS A 48 5.48 6.89 -13.63
C LYS A 48 4.89 6.14 -12.44
N HIS A 49 5.71 5.43 -11.68
CA HIS A 49 5.28 4.73 -10.46
C HIS A 49 4.72 5.71 -9.41
N LEU A 50 5.40 6.83 -9.17
CA LEU A 50 4.95 7.90 -8.28
C LEU A 50 3.64 8.54 -8.75
N GLY A 51 3.44 8.70 -10.05
CA GLY A 51 2.17 9.17 -10.62
C GLY A 51 1.01 8.23 -10.28
N VAL A 52 1.21 6.91 -10.39
CA VAL A 52 0.18 5.91 -10.02
C VAL A 52 -0.08 5.92 -8.51
N LEU A 53 0.97 6.01 -7.69
CA LEU A 53 0.83 6.13 -6.23
C LEU A 53 0.04 7.39 -5.84
N LYS A 54 0.32 8.52 -6.51
CA LYS A 54 -0.37 9.80 -6.29
C LYS A 54 -1.85 9.70 -6.67
N GLN A 55 -2.16 9.06 -7.80
CA GLN A 55 -3.55 8.81 -8.22
C GLN A 55 -4.33 7.95 -7.21
N ALA A 56 -3.65 7.02 -6.55
CA ALA A 56 -4.22 6.20 -5.48
C ALA A 56 -4.26 6.90 -4.12
N GLY A 57 -3.79 8.16 -4.02
CA GLY A 57 -3.72 8.92 -2.77
C GLY A 57 -2.64 8.45 -1.79
N LEU A 58 -1.76 7.54 -2.20
CA LEU A 58 -0.71 6.98 -1.34
C LEU A 58 0.49 7.92 -1.17
N VAL A 59 0.67 8.89 -2.05
CA VAL A 59 1.72 9.90 -1.94
C VAL A 59 1.19 11.27 -2.34
N ASN A 60 1.81 12.32 -1.79
CA ASN A 60 1.66 13.70 -2.24
C ASN A 60 2.98 14.21 -2.80
N ASP A 61 2.91 15.22 -3.66
CA ASP A 61 4.08 15.92 -4.19
C ASP A 61 4.08 17.41 -3.84
N ARG A 62 5.28 17.97 -3.72
CA ARG A 62 5.56 19.39 -3.55
C ARG A 62 6.68 19.79 -4.48
N HIS A 63 6.57 20.98 -5.07
CA HIS A 63 7.61 21.52 -5.95
C HIS A 63 8.50 22.49 -5.16
N GLU A 64 9.82 22.31 -5.27
CA GLU A 64 10.83 23.19 -4.68
C GLU A 64 11.90 23.50 -5.74
N GLY A 65 11.76 24.66 -6.37
CA GLY A 65 12.59 25.05 -7.52
C GLY A 65 12.47 24.07 -8.69
N ARG A 66 13.58 23.38 -9.01
CA ARG A 66 13.63 22.39 -10.11
C ARG A 66 13.38 20.96 -9.64
N GLN A 67 13.17 20.74 -8.34
CA GLN A 67 12.99 19.43 -7.74
C GLN A 67 11.52 19.21 -7.37
N THR A 68 11.04 17.99 -7.61
CA THR A 68 9.76 17.52 -7.09
C THR A 68 10.05 16.57 -5.93
N HIS A 69 9.46 16.90 -4.79
CA HIS A 69 9.52 16.15 -3.54
C HIS A 69 8.25 15.33 -3.40
N TYR A 70 8.35 14.14 -2.84
CA TYR A 70 7.24 13.24 -2.57
C TYR A 70 7.23 12.86 -1.09
N SER A 71 6.04 12.76 -0.50
CA SER A 71 5.81 12.27 0.85
C SER A 71 4.74 11.18 0.84
N ALA A 72 4.89 10.17 1.68
CA ALA A 72 3.87 9.14 1.86
C ALA A 72 2.63 9.69 2.56
N GLN A 73 1.48 9.08 2.25
CA GLN A 73 0.19 9.32 2.92
C GLN A 73 -0.31 8.00 3.52
N PRO A 74 0.24 7.52 4.65
CA PRO A 74 -0.11 6.21 5.22
C PRO A 74 -1.59 6.05 5.54
N GLN A 75 -2.29 7.14 5.81
CA GLN A 75 -3.72 7.15 6.10
C GLN A 75 -4.56 6.64 4.92
N ALA A 76 -4.05 6.74 3.68
CA ALA A 76 -4.71 6.19 2.50
C ALA A 76 -4.80 4.65 2.51
N LEU A 77 -4.07 3.97 3.41
CA LEU A 77 -4.17 2.52 3.59
C LEU A 77 -5.38 2.08 4.43
N ALA A 78 -6.08 3.00 5.11
CA ALA A 78 -7.20 2.65 5.99
C ALA A 78 -8.22 1.69 5.34
N PRO A 79 -8.67 1.89 4.09
CA PRO A 79 -9.63 0.99 3.46
C PRO A 79 -9.11 -0.46 3.29
N LEU A 80 -7.81 -0.61 3.01
CA LEU A 80 -7.16 -1.92 2.92
C LEU A 80 -7.10 -2.61 4.29
N ILE A 81 -6.72 -1.87 5.33
CA ILE A 81 -6.64 -2.37 6.70
C ILE A 81 -8.03 -2.82 7.17
N ASP A 82 -9.06 -2.01 6.94
CA ASP A 82 -10.44 -2.33 7.31
C ASP A 82 -10.92 -3.62 6.63
N TRP A 83 -10.60 -3.79 5.35
CA TRP A 83 -11.00 -4.99 4.61
C TRP A 83 -10.25 -6.24 5.08
N THR A 84 -8.93 -6.16 5.30
CA THR A 84 -8.15 -7.31 5.77
C THR A 84 -8.55 -7.72 7.18
N SER A 85 -8.83 -6.76 8.07
CA SER A 85 -9.35 -7.03 9.41
C SER A 85 -10.71 -7.74 9.38
N GLN A 86 -11.63 -7.31 8.51
CA GLN A 86 -12.92 -7.99 8.34
C GLN A 86 -12.76 -9.44 7.86
N MET A 87 -11.87 -9.66 6.88
CA MET A 87 -11.63 -11.00 6.35
C MET A 87 -10.96 -11.91 7.39
N ALA A 88 -10.00 -11.39 8.16
CA ALA A 88 -9.37 -12.13 9.25
C ALA A 88 -10.41 -12.55 10.31
N GLY A 89 -11.28 -11.62 10.74
CA GLY A 89 -12.35 -11.92 11.70
C GLY A 89 -13.36 -12.95 11.18
N PHE A 90 -13.74 -12.87 9.89
CA PHE A 90 -14.60 -13.86 9.26
C PHE A 90 -14.02 -15.27 9.34
N TRP A 91 -12.73 -15.43 9.01
CA TRP A 91 -12.07 -16.74 9.04
C TRP A 91 -11.85 -17.25 10.45
N GLN A 92 -11.50 -16.39 11.41
CA GLN A 92 -11.34 -16.79 12.80
C GLN A 92 -12.63 -17.41 13.34
N ASN A 93 -13.78 -16.76 13.13
CA ASN A 93 -15.08 -17.28 13.55
C ASN A 93 -15.42 -18.64 12.92
N ARG A 94 -14.98 -18.88 11.68
CA ARG A 94 -15.20 -20.16 10.98
C ARG A 94 -14.33 -21.27 11.57
N PHE A 95 -13.08 -20.95 11.93
CA PHE A 95 -12.19 -21.91 12.58
C PHE A 95 -12.67 -22.25 14.00
N ASP A 96 -13.11 -21.25 14.77
CA ASP A 96 -13.66 -21.47 16.10
C ASP A 96 -14.89 -22.40 16.06
N ALA A 97 -15.80 -22.16 15.11
CA ALA A 97 -16.99 -23.01 14.93
C ALA A 97 -16.64 -24.45 14.50
N LEU A 98 -15.59 -24.62 13.71
CA LEU A 98 -15.09 -25.95 13.32
C LEU A 98 -14.47 -26.68 14.52
N GLU A 99 -13.67 -25.97 15.33
CA GLU A 99 -13.07 -26.52 16.54
C GLU A 99 -14.15 -26.99 17.53
N ASP A 100 -15.19 -26.20 17.73
CA ASP A 100 -16.34 -26.56 18.56
C ASP A 100 -17.09 -27.80 18.06
N LEU A 101 -17.26 -27.94 16.74
CA LEU A 101 -17.89 -29.11 16.14
C LEU A 101 -17.06 -30.38 16.38
N LEU A 102 -15.74 -30.31 16.15
CA LEU A 102 -14.83 -31.43 16.36
C LEU A 102 -14.82 -31.88 17.83
N LYS A 103 -14.75 -30.94 18.77
CA LYS A 103 -14.83 -31.24 20.22
C LYS A 103 -16.12 -31.95 20.63
N ARG A 104 -17.23 -31.73 19.92
CA ARG A 104 -18.52 -32.41 20.18
C ARG A 104 -18.58 -33.81 19.56
N MET A 105 -17.84 -34.06 18.49
CA MET A 105 -17.80 -35.36 17.82
C MET A 105 -16.88 -36.37 18.52
N ASP A 106 -15.85 -35.88 19.21
CA ASP A 106 -14.90 -36.69 19.99
C ASP A 106 -15.42 -37.05 21.40
N GLN A 107 -16.62 -36.60 21.77
CA GLN A 107 -17.33 -36.91 23.03
C GLN A 107 -18.38 -38.01 22.80
#